data_AF-A0A4Q5C742-F1
#
_entry.id   AF-A0A4Q5C742-F1
#
_cell.length_a   1.000
_cell.length_b   1.000
_cell.length_c   1.000
_cell.angle_alpha   90.00
_cell.angle_beta   90.00
_cell.angle_gamma   90.00
#
_symmetry.space_group_name_H-M   'P 1'
#
loop_
_entity.id
_entity.type
_entity.pdbx_description
1 polymer ?
#
loop_
_entity_poly.entity_id
_entity_poly.type
_entity_poly.pdbx_seq_one_letter_code
_entity_poly.pdbx_strand_id
1 'polypeptide(L)'
;MSIQNMKRSETTEQIALFNWAKRTESILPELALMYHVPNEGKRSNGGILKAAGLKSGVPDICLPVANNGFHGLYIELKFGKNKATKAQEEYMAMLNAQGYKTAVCYGAEEAGEEILAYLTEPGRMPKKACVNAPWINGKCDGINLPSRMFSREECRGCKNFNPGREERIINEILSEHPEKREIKQAIINLSCGQTGNKKIESMEDTLEIINVTLGGMVKGNELTVEQSAAVLTVAMKAYEVGKKARIKA
;
A
#
# COMPACT_ATOMS: atom_id res chain seq x y z
N MET A 1 11.01 -4.38 31.48
CA MET A 1 10.14 -5.58 31.44
C MET A 1 9.96 -5.99 29.98
N SER A 2 10.12 -7.27 29.64
CA SER A 2 9.80 -7.76 28.29
C SER A 2 8.28 -7.79 28.11
N ILE A 3 7.76 -7.24 27.01
CA ILE A 3 6.33 -7.28 26.64
C ILE A 3 5.80 -8.71 26.63
N GLN A 4 6.64 -9.69 26.27
CA GLN A 4 6.28 -11.12 26.21
C GLN A 4 5.82 -11.69 27.56
N ASN A 5 6.21 -11.06 28.67
CA ASN A 5 5.87 -11.51 30.02
C ASN A 5 4.66 -10.75 30.61
N MET A 6 4.06 -9.82 29.86
CA MET A 6 2.88 -9.08 30.29
C MET A 6 1.61 -9.79 29.84
N LYS A 7 0.58 -9.81 30.71
CA LYS A 7 -0.76 -10.26 30.30
C LYS A 7 -1.33 -9.28 29.27
N ARG A 8 -1.98 -9.80 28.22
CA ARG A 8 -2.66 -8.96 27.22
C ARG A 8 -3.67 -8.02 27.90
N SER A 9 -3.57 -6.76 27.51
CA SER A 9 -4.30 -5.60 28.03
C SER A 9 -4.25 -4.48 26.99
N GLU A 10 -5.07 -3.44 27.18
CA GLU A 10 -5.05 -2.23 26.36
C GLU A 10 -3.64 -1.62 26.25
N THR A 11 -2.91 -1.55 27.37
CA THR A 11 -1.51 -1.08 27.39
C THR A 11 -0.60 -1.94 26.51
N THR A 12 -0.69 -3.28 26.57
CA THR A 12 0.17 -4.14 25.74
C THR A 12 -0.19 -4.04 24.25
N GLU A 13 -1.47 -3.85 23.92
CA GLU A 13 -1.92 -3.63 22.53
C GLU A 13 -1.40 -2.28 22.02
N GLN A 14 -1.49 -1.22 22.82
CA GLN A 14 -0.93 0.08 22.46
C GLN A 14 0.57 0.00 22.22
N ILE A 15 1.32 -0.67 23.10
CA ILE A 15 2.76 -0.88 22.90
C ILE A 15 3.04 -1.67 21.61
N ALA A 16 2.25 -2.71 21.31
CA ALA A 16 2.39 -3.48 20.07
C ALA A 16 2.17 -2.59 18.83
N LEU A 17 1.16 -1.73 18.87
CA LEU A 17 0.86 -0.76 17.80
C LEU A 17 2.00 0.25 17.59
N PHE A 18 2.50 0.90 18.65
CA PHE A 18 3.60 1.85 18.53
C PHE A 18 4.90 1.18 18.07
N ASN A 19 5.16 -0.07 18.50
CA ASN A 19 6.29 -0.84 18.00
C ASN A 19 6.16 -1.18 16.51
N TRP A 20 4.94 -1.51 16.05
CA TRP A 20 4.66 -1.68 14.62
C TRP A 20 4.90 -0.38 13.86
N ALA A 21 4.31 0.73 14.32
CA ALA A 21 4.46 2.03 13.69
C ALA A 21 5.94 2.42 13.55
N LYS A 22 6.73 2.24 14.61
CA LYS A 22 8.16 2.52 14.60
C LYS A 22 8.94 1.74 13.54
N ARG A 23 8.59 0.48 13.31
CA ARG A 23 9.22 -0.35 12.27
C ARG A 23 8.76 0.03 10.86
N THR A 24 7.60 0.67 10.73
CA THR A 24 6.99 1.05 9.46
C THR A 24 7.28 2.50 9.04
N GLU A 25 7.84 3.34 9.93
CA GLU A 25 8.20 4.74 9.65
C GLU A 25 9.07 4.93 8.40
N SER A 26 9.95 3.98 8.07
CA SER A 26 10.78 4.04 6.86
C SER A 26 9.98 3.93 5.56
N ILE A 27 8.78 3.35 5.63
CA ILE A 27 7.84 3.18 4.52
C ILE A 27 6.77 4.28 4.56
N LEU A 28 6.25 4.60 5.74
CA LEU A 28 5.23 5.62 6.01
C LEU A 28 5.76 6.63 7.04
N PRO A 29 6.48 7.67 6.59
CA PRO A 29 7.08 8.67 7.49
C PRO A 29 6.06 9.39 8.37
N GLU A 30 4.79 9.46 7.94
CA GLU A 30 3.67 10.03 8.68
C GLU A 30 3.52 9.42 10.08
N LEU A 31 3.87 8.14 10.24
CA LEU A 31 3.78 7.42 11.51
C LEU A 31 4.72 7.98 12.59
N ALA A 32 5.79 8.69 12.21
CA ALA A 32 6.70 9.33 13.16
C ALA A 32 6.02 10.46 13.95
N LEU A 33 4.89 10.99 13.46
CA LEU A 33 4.10 12.00 14.15
C LEU A 33 3.08 11.41 15.13
N MET A 34 2.88 10.09 15.12
CA MET A 34 1.92 9.44 16.01
C MET A 34 2.37 9.50 17.47
N TYR A 35 1.48 9.87 18.38
CA TYR A 35 1.78 9.92 19.81
C TYR A 35 0.60 9.49 20.68
N HIS A 36 0.93 9.06 21.90
CA HIS A 36 -0.04 8.68 22.91
C HIS A 36 -0.45 9.90 23.76
N VAL A 37 -1.74 9.99 24.06
CA VAL A 37 -2.33 10.94 25.01
C VAL A 37 -2.59 10.22 26.33
N PRO A 38 -1.69 10.34 27.34
CA PRO A 38 -1.81 9.59 28.59
C PRO A 38 -2.87 10.22 29.49
N ASN A 39 -4.14 9.85 29.31
CA ASN A 39 -5.25 10.28 30.14
C ASN A 39 -5.71 9.24 31.16
N GLU A 40 -5.35 7.99 30.93
CA GLU A 40 -5.67 6.85 31.75
C GLU A 40 -4.81 6.79 33.02
N GLY A 41 -5.27 5.95 33.96
CA GLY A 41 -4.56 5.64 35.20
C GLY A 41 -4.93 6.53 36.40
N LYS A 42 -4.84 5.93 37.59
CA LYS A 42 -4.99 6.65 38.85
C LYS A 42 -3.73 7.47 39.12
N ARG A 43 -3.89 8.75 39.45
CA ARG A 43 -2.78 9.67 39.75
C ARG A 43 -3.07 10.46 41.01
N SER A 44 -2.06 10.67 41.83
CA SER A 44 -2.15 11.52 43.03
C SER A 44 -2.25 13.02 42.68
N ASN A 45 -1.73 13.43 41.51
CA ASN A 45 -1.72 14.82 41.04
C ASN A 45 -2.88 15.19 40.10
N GLY A 46 -3.97 14.41 40.09
CA GLY A 46 -5.08 14.59 39.14
C GLY A 46 -5.71 15.99 39.15
N GLY A 47 -5.77 16.66 40.30
CA GLY A 47 -6.26 18.03 40.40
C GLY A 47 -5.38 19.04 39.65
N ILE A 48 -4.06 18.91 39.78
CA ILE A 48 -3.09 19.76 39.07
C ILE A 48 -3.18 19.52 37.56
N LEU A 49 -3.27 18.26 37.12
CA LEU A 49 -3.38 17.93 35.70
C LEU A 49 -4.66 18.49 35.08
N LYS A 50 -5.81 18.39 35.78
CA LYS A 50 -7.06 19.01 35.34
C LYS A 50 -6.94 20.53 35.23
N ALA A 51 -6.30 21.18 36.21
CA ALA A 51 -6.00 22.61 36.15
C ALA A 51 -5.07 22.97 34.98
N ALA A 52 -4.14 22.07 34.62
CA ALA A 52 -3.25 22.19 33.48
C ALA A 52 -3.89 21.82 32.12
N GLY A 53 -5.20 21.50 32.10
CA GLY A 53 -5.94 21.25 30.87
C GLY A 53 -6.23 19.79 30.54
N LEU A 54 -5.91 18.83 31.41
CA LEU A 54 -6.30 17.43 31.24
C LEU A 54 -7.82 17.32 31.07
N LYS A 55 -8.26 16.76 29.95
CA LYS A 55 -9.67 16.51 29.66
C LYS A 55 -9.98 15.03 29.81
N SER A 56 -11.12 14.72 30.43
CA SER A 56 -11.62 13.35 30.45
C SER A 56 -12.16 12.97 29.07
N GLY A 57 -11.84 11.76 28.62
CA GLY A 57 -12.38 11.19 27.39
C GLY A 57 -11.61 11.52 26.10
N VAL A 58 -10.49 12.25 26.14
CA VAL A 58 -9.67 12.38 24.92
C VAL A 58 -9.14 10.99 24.55
N PRO A 59 -9.24 10.57 23.27
CA PRO A 59 -8.76 9.28 22.81
C PRO A 59 -7.28 9.03 23.08
N ASP A 60 -6.91 7.76 23.27
CA ASP A 60 -5.56 7.35 23.70
C ASP A 60 -4.46 7.71 22.70
N ILE A 61 -4.76 7.76 21.40
CA ILE A 61 -3.76 7.90 20.34
C ILE A 61 -4.16 9.03 19.39
N CYS A 62 -3.18 9.84 19.00
CA CYS A 62 -3.31 10.88 17.99
C CYS A 62 -2.28 10.66 16.87
N LEU A 63 -2.75 10.71 15.63
CA LEU A 63 -1.96 10.85 14.42
C LEU A 63 -2.31 12.20 13.77
N PRO A 64 -1.50 13.26 14.01
CA PRO A 64 -1.80 14.63 13.59
C PRO A 64 -1.40 14.87 12.13
N VAL A 65 -1.85 14.01 11.22
CA VAL A 65 -1.54 14.07 9.79
C VAL A 65 -2.83 14.37 9.05
N ALA A 66 -2.93 15.53 8.43
CA ALA A 66 -4.09 15.86 7.63
C ALA A 66 -4.17 14.94 6.40
N ASN A 67 -5.27 14.20 6.27
CA ASN A 67 -5.48 13.33 5.11
C ASN A 67 -6.98 13.11 4.83
N ASN A 68 -7.32 12.87 3.56
CA ASN A 68 -8.67 12.50 3.13
C ASN A 68 -9.77 13.48 3.63
N GLY A 69 -9.45 14.77 3.70
CA GLY A 69 -10.37 15.82 4.18
C GLY A 69 -10.46 15.97 5.70
N PHE A 70 -9.72 15.19 6.48
CA PHE A 70 -9.64 15.31 7.94
C PHE A 70 -8.35 16.00 8.39
N HIS A 71 -8.40 16.69 9.52
CA HIS A 71 -7.23 17.40 10.09
C HIS A 71 -6.26 16.48 10.88
N GLY A 72 -6.70 15.26 11.19
CA GLY A 72 -5.92 14.25 11.88
C GLY A 72 -6.82 13.07 12.28
N LEU A 73 -6.19 12.02 12.79
CA LEU A 73 -6.87 10.81 13.27
C LEU A 73 -6.66 10.67 14.77
N TYR A 74 -7.75 10.47 15.50
CA TYR A 74 -7.73 10.04 16.90
C TYR A 74 -8.25 8.61 17.02
N ILE A 75 -7.55 7.77 17.77
CA ILE A 75 -7.94 6.39 18.03
C ILE A 75 -8.11 6.21 19.54
N GLU A 76 -9.28 5.71 19.92
CA GLU A 76 -9.57 5.17 21.24
C GLU A 76 -9.34 3.66 21.17
N LEU A 77 -8.41 3.14 21.96
CA LEU A 77 -8.04 1.73 21.92
C LEU A 77 -8.84 0.95 22.97
N LYS A 78 -9.36 -0.21 22.59
CA LYS A 78 -10.04 -1.13 23.50
C LYS A 78 -9.45 -2.53 23.43
N PHE A 79 -9.66 -3.29 24.49
CA PHE A 79 -9.26 -4.69 24.56
C PHE A 79 -10.38 -5.56 25.16
N GLY A 80 -10.56 -6.75 24.60
CA GLY A 80 -11.55 -7.71 25.07
C GLY A 80 -12.98 -7.18 24.98
N LYS A 81 -13.70 -7.15 26.11
CA LYS A 81 -15.10 -6.69 26.18
C LYS A 81 -15.24 -5.22 26.60
N ASN A 82 -14.13 -4.48 26.71
CA ASN A 82 -14.17 -3.08 27.09
C ASN A 82 -14.89 -2.26 26.02
N LYS A 83 -15.60 -1.22 26.45
CA LYS A 83 -16.32 -0.31 25.55
C LYS A 83 -15.87 1.12 25.81
N ALA A 84 -16.01 1.97 24.80
CA ALA A 84 -15.85 3.41 24.98
C ALA A 84 -16.81 3.89 26.08
N THR A 85 -16.31 4.76 26.94
CA THR A 85 -17.13 5.42 27.96
C THR A 85 -17.92 6.55 27.33
N LYS A 86 -19.03 6.96 27.96
CA LYS A 86 -19.83 8.10 27.49
C LYS A 86 -18.99 9.37 27.28
N ALA A 87 -18.04 9.66 28.16
CA ALA A 87 -17.15 10.81 28.02
C ALA A 87 -16.22 10.69 26.79
N GLN A 88 -15.77 9.48 26.44
CA GLN A 88 -14.97 9.23 25.24
C GLN A 88 -15.83 9.42 23.98
N GLU A 89 -17.05 8.90 23.98
CA GLU A 89 -18.01 9.08 22.88
C GLU A 89 -18.33 10.56 22.63
N GLU A 90 -18.64 11.32 23.70
CA GLU A 90 -18.89 12.76 23.64
C GLU A 90 -17.66 13.52 23.12
N TYR A 91 -16.45 13.18 23.57
CA TYR A 91 -15.23 13.83 23.11
C TYR A 91 -14.95 13.55 21.63
N MET A 92 -15.13 12.31 21.20
CA MET A 92 -15.00 11.95 19.78
C MET A 92 -16.04 12.68 18.92
N ALA A 93 -17.28 12.84 19.39
CA ALA A 93 -18.29 13.62 18.69
C ALA A 93 -17.85 15.09 18.51
N MET A 94 -17.26 15.70 19.53
CA MET A 94 -16.70 17.06 19.43
C MET A 94 -15.54 17.13 18.43
N LEU A 95 -14.63 16.15 18.42
CA LEU A 95 -13.53 16.08 17.46
C LEU A 95 -14.03 15.96 16.01
N ASN A 96 -15.01 15.09 15.76
CA ASN A 96 -15.63 14.95 14.44
C ASN A 96 -16.28 16.26 13.98
N ALA A 97 -16.95 16.98 14.88
CA ALA A 97 -17.53 18.30 14.57
C ALA A 97 -16.48 19.37 14.20
N GLN A 98 -15.21 19.17 14.58
CA GLN A 98 -14.08 20.03 14.20
C GLN A 98 -13.30 19.50 13.00
N GLY A 99 -13.76 18.45 12.32
CA GLY A 99 -13.10 17.92 11.12
C GLY A 99 -11.95 16.94 11.39
N TYR A 100 -11.85 16.38 12.60
CA TYR A 100 -10.95 15.26 12.88
C TYR A 100 -11.66 13.93 12.64
N LYS A 101 -10.94 12.91 12.20
CA LYS A 101 -11.47 11.54 12.18
C LYS A 101 -11.26 10.91 13.55
N THR A 102 -12.25 10.18 14.03
CA THR A 102 -12.13 9.38 15.26
C THR A 102 -12.51 7.93 15.00
N ALA A 103 -11.81 6.99 15.64
CA ALA A 103 -12.16 5.57 15.60
C ALA A 103 -12.00 4.92 16.97
N VAL A 104 -12.84 3.92 17.25
CA VAL A 104 -12.64 2.98 18.36
C VAL A 104 -12.10 1.69 17.77
N CYS A 105 -10.93 1.24 18.20
CA CYS A 105 -10.27 0.05 17.66
C CYS A 105 -10.02 -1.00 18.74
N TYR A 106 -10.28 -2.27 18.45
CA TYR A 106 -10.08 -3.38 19.38
C TYR A 106 -8.73 -4.07 19.14
N GLY A 107 -7.70 -3.56 19.82
CA GLY A 107 -6.34 -4.09 19.77
C GLY A 107 -5.47 -3.51 18.66
N ALA A 108 -4.20 -3.93 18.64
CA ALA A 108 -3.18 -3.32 17.79
C ALA A 108 -3.42 -3.53 16.29
N GLU A 109 -3.96 -4.70 15.92
CA GLU A 109 -4.19 -5.05 14.52
C GLU A 109 -5.24 -4.14 13.89
N GLU A 110 -6.42 -4.02 14.51
CA GLU A 110 -7.50 -3.14 14.03
C GLU A 110 -7.07 -1.68 13.98
N ALA A 111 -6.36 -1.20 15.02
CA ALA A 111 -5.84 0.17 15.02
C ALA A 111 -4.82 0.41 13.89
N GLY A 112 -3.95 -0.57 13.62
CA GLY A 112 -3.01 -0.49 12.49
C GLY A 112 -3.73 -0.48 11.14
N GLU A 113 -4.78 -1.29 10.98
CA GLU A 113 -5.62 -1.29 9.78
C GLU A 113 -6.34 0.05 9.58
N GLU A 114 -6.90 0.63 10.65
CA GLU A 114 -7.54 1.95 10.61
C GLU A 114 -6.56 3.05 10.22
N ILE A 115 -5.33 3.03 10.75
CA ILE A 115 -4.26 3.96 10.36
C ILE A 115 -3.91 3.80 8.87
N LEU A 116 -3.73 2.56 8.40
CA LEU A 116 -3.40 2.29 7.00
C LEU A 116 -4.52 2.72 6.06
N ALA A 117 -5.78 2.49 6.45
CA ALA A 117 -6.95 2.96 5.71
C ALA A 117 -7.02 4.49 5.71
N TYR A 118 -6.80 5.13 6.87
CA TYR A 118 -6.76 6.58 7.01
C TYR A 118 -5.71 7.23 6.12
N LEU A 119 -4.52 6.62 6.01
CA LEU A 119 -3.40 7.10 5.17
C LEU A 119 -3.52 6.69 3.69
N THR A 120 -4.53 5.91 3.31
CA THR A 120 -4.77 5.53 1.92
C THR A 120 -5.60 6.61 1.21
N GLU A 121 -5.03 7.25 0.19
CA GLU A 121 -5.76 8.19 -0.67
C GLU A 121 -6.80 7.45 -1.55
N PRO A 122 -7.98 8.03 -1.80
CA PRO A 122 -8.97 7.50 -2.75
C PRO A 122 -8.36 7.21 -4.12
N GLY A 123 -8.62 6.03 -4.66
CA GLY A 123 -8.12 5.60 -5.98
C GLY A 123 -6.63 5.25 -6.02
N ARG A 124 -5.90 5.31 -4.89
CA ARG A 124 -4.51 4.83 -4.79
C ARG A 124 -4.44 3.41 -4.24
N MET A 125 -3.28 2.78 -4.44
CA MET A 125 -2.97 1.46 -3.86
C MET A 125 -3.13 1.49 -2.34
N PRO A 126 -3.82 0.50 -1.72
CA PRO A 126 -3.96 0.42 -0.27
C PRO A 126 -2.60 0.37 0.43
N LYS A 127 -2.40 1.24 1.44
CA LYS A 127 -1.14 1.29 2.19
C LYS A 127 -0.81 -0.04 2.86
N LYS A 128 -1.81 -0.81 3.28
CA LYS A 128 -1.64 -2.18 3.81
C LYS A 128 -0.88 -3.07 2.84
N ALA A 129 -1.22 -3.01 1.55
CA ALA A 129 -0.54 -3.78 0.53
C ALA A 129 0.89 -3.27 0.27
N CYS A 130 1.10 -1.94 0.33
CA CYS A 130 2.44 -1.35 0.21
C CYS A 130 3.36 -1.74 1.37
N VAL A 131 2.89 -1.67 2.62
CA VAL A 131 3.67 -2.00 3.81
C VAL A 131 4.04 -3.48 3.84
N ASN A 132 3.18 -4.34 3.29
CA ASN A 132 3.42 -5.79 3.21
C ASN A 132 4.22 -6.22 1.97
N ALA A 133 4.51 -5.31 1.04
CA ALA A 133 5.37 -5.61 -0.10
C ALA A 133 6.84 -5.78 0.35
N PRO A 134 7.71 -6.43 -0.44
CA PRO A 134 9.14 -6.45 -0.17
C PRO A 134 9.76 -5.05 -0.30
N TRP A 135 10.54 -4.64 0.71
CA TRP A 135 11.30 -3.39 0.71
C TRP A 135 12.80 -3.64 0.87
N ILE A 136 13.60 -3.07 0.00
CA ILE A 136 15.07 -3.15 0.00
C ILE A 136 15.63 -1.75 -0.20
N ASN A 137 16.48 -1.30 0.72
CA ASN A 137 17.15 0.02 0.65
C ASN A 137 16.19 1.19 0.36
N GLY A 138 15.02 1.21 1.00
CA GLY A 138 14.01 2.28 0.83
C GLY A 138 13.20 2.21 -0.47
N LYS A 139 13.37 1.14 -1.26
CA LYS A 139 12.59 0.89 -2.47
C LYS A 139 11.70 -0.34 -2.29
N CYS A 140 10.54 -0.31 -2.94
CA CYS A 140 9.49 -1.31 -2.91
C CYS A 140 9.49 -2.08 -4.22
N ASP A 141 9.55 -3.41 -4.19
CA ASP A 141 9.48 -4.25 -5.41
C ASP A 141 8.06 -4.36 -5.99
N GLY A 142 7.09 -3.63 -5.40
CA GLY A 142 5.71 -3.58 -5.83
C GLY A 142 4.90 -4.82 -5.48
N ILE A 143 3.61 -4.75 -5.80
CA ILE A 143 2.67 -5.87 -5.63
C ILE A 143 2.54 -6.56 -6.97
N ASN A 144 2.92 -7.82 -7.01
CA ASN A 144 2.88 -8.61 -8.23
C ASN A 144 1.45 -8.87 -8.71
N LEU A 145 1.28 -8.89 -10.04
CA LEU A 145 0.11 -9.49 -10.70
C LEU A 145 0.06 -11.00 -10.42
N PRO A 146 -1.07 -11.68 -10.68
CA PRO A 146 -1.16 -13.14 -10.54
C PRO A 146 -0.06 -13.89 -11.30
N SER A 147 0.42 -13.33 -12.42
CA SER A 147 1.53 -13.84 -13.21
C SER A 147 2.88 -13.87 -12.47
N ARG A 148 3.02 -13.06 -11.41
CA ARG A 148 4.27 -12.79 -10.68
C ARG A 148 5.41 -12.21 -11.52
N MET A 149 5.16 -11.85 -12.77
CA MET A 149 6.16 -11.31 -13.68
C MET A 149 6.23 -9.78 -13.65
N PHE A 150 5.07 -9.12 -13.53
CA PHE A 150 4.97 -7.66 -13.50
C PHE A 150 4.23 -7.21 -12.25
N SER A 151 4.54 -5.99 -11.81
CA SER A 151 3.79 -5.36 -10.72
C SER A 151 2.50 -4.72 -11.23
N ARG A 152 1.56 -4.56 -10.30
CA ARG A 152 0.31 -3.82 -10.47
C ARG A 152 0.56 -2.40 -10.99
N GLU A 153 -0.34 -1.90 -11.82
CA GLU A 153 -0.19 -0.59 -12.47
C GLU A 153 -0.06 0.54 -11.45
N GLU A 154 -0.81 0.47 -10.36
CA GLU A 154 -0.82 1.46 -9.29
C GLU A 154 0.54 1.55 -8.57
N CYS A 155 1.38 0.49 -8.62
CA CYS A 155 2.74 0.54 -8.12
C CYS A 155 3.67 1.34 -9.04
N ARG A 156 3.44 1.34 -10.36
CA ARG A 156 4.34 1.95 -11.35
C ARG A 156 4.40 3.47 -11.24
N GLY A 157 3.37 4.10 -10.69
CA GLY A 157 3.33 5.54 -10.41
C GLY A 157 3.99 5.94 -9.08
N CYS A 158 4.50 4.99 -8.29
CA CYS A 158 5.09 5.27 -6.98
C CYS A 158 6.57 5.63 -7.09
N LYS A 159 6.99 6.73 -6.45
CA LYS A 159 8.40 7.18 -6.37
C LYS A 159 9.36 6.15 -5.74
N ASN A 160 8.81 5.27 -4.90
CA ASN A 160 9.58 4.25 -4.19
C ASN A 160 9.56 2.91 -4.92
N PHE A 161 8.83 2.76 -6.03
CA PHE A 161 8.78 1.51 -6.78
C PHE A 161 10.10 1.21 -7.47
N ASN A 162 10.55 -0.04 -7.33
CA ASN A 162 11.71 -0.61 -7.99
C ASN A 162 11.24 -1.67 -8.99
N PRO A 163 11.15 -1.33 -10.29
CA PRO A 163 10.70 -2.28 -11.31
C PRO A 163 11.67 -3.46 -11.42
N GLY A 164 11.12 -4.66 -11.61
CA GLY A 164 11.89 -5.87 -11.92
C GLY A 164 12.69 -5.76 -13.22
N ARG A 165 13.56 -6.74 -13.50
CA ARG A 165 14.45 -6.72 -14.68
C ARG A 165 13.66 -6.59 -15.99
N GLU A 166 12.67 -7.45 -16.18
CA GLU A 166 11.80 -7.47 -17.36
C GLU A 166 11.03 -6.15 -17.51
N GLU A 167 10.55 -5.60 -16.39
CA GLU A 167 9.83 -4.33 -16.38
C GLU A 167 10.74 -3.13 -16.69
N ARG A 168 12.01 -3.15 -16.25
CA ARG A 168 13.01 -2.13 -16.63
C ARG A 168 13.28 -2.14 -18.14
N ILE A 169 13.49 -3.31 -18.73
CA ILE A 169 13.77 -3.46 -20.17
C ILE A 169 12.62 -2.86 -20.99
N ILE A 170 11.38 -3.24 -20.70
CA ILE A 170 10.23 -2.71 -21.45
C ILE A 170 9.99 -1.22 -21.17
N ASN A 171 10.24 -0.73 -19.95
CA ASN A 171 10.06 0.70 -19.65
C ASN A 171 11.09 1.58 -20.35
N GLU A 172 12.33 1.11 -20.45
CA GLU A 172 13.41 1.82 -21.13
C GLU A 172 13.15 1.89 -22.64
N ILE A 173 12.82 0.75 -23.26
CA ILE A 173 12.70 0.64 -24.72
C ILE A 173 11.34 1.12 -25.25
N LEU A 174 10.24 0.78 -24.54
CA LEU A 174 8.88 1.07 -24.97
C LEU A 174 8.30 2.34 -24.32
N SER A 175 9.15 3.26 -23.87
CA SER A 175 8.69 4.58 -23.46
C SER A 175 8.39 5.47 -24.68
N GLU A 176 7.36 6.31 -24.55
CA GLU A 176 7.06 7.42 -25.46
C GLU A 176 6.64 7.06 -26.90
N HIS A 177 5.46 6.45 -27.08
CA HIS A 177 4.57 6.55 -28.26
C HIS A 177 3.27 5.74 -27.97
N PRO A 178 2.10 6.03 -28.57
CA PRO A 178 0.90 5.21 -28.39
C PRO A 178 1.10 3.73 -28.71
N GLU A 179 1.75 3.41 -29.84
CA GLU A 179 2.01 2.01 -30.25
C GLU A 179 2.89 1.25 -29.25
N LYS A 180 3.91 1.91 -28.69
CA LYS A 180 4.79 1.34 -27.65
C LYS A 180 4.01 1.00 -26.37
N ARG A 181 3.01 1.82 -26.02
CA ARG A 181 2.11 1.55 -24.88
C ARG A 181 1.25 0.32 -25.12
N GLU A 182 0.75 0.14 -26.35
CA GLU A 182 -0.04 -1.04 -26.71
C GLU A 182 0.79 -2.32 -26.62
N ILE A 183 2.03 -2.32 -27.13
CA ILE A 183 2.96 -3.46 -27.01
C ILE A 183 3.20 -3.79 -25.54
N LYS A 184 3.51 -2.78 -24.71
CA LYS A 184 3.74 -2.97 -23.28
C LYS A 184 2.52 -3.61 -22.61
N GLN A 185 1.31 -3.13 -22.92
CA GLN A 185 0.09 -3.70 -22.36
C GLN A 185 -0.17 -5.13 -22.85
N ALA A 186 0.09 -5.42 -24.12
CA ALA A 186 -0.02 -6.77 -24.69
C ALA A 186 0.92 -7.76 -23.97
N ILE A 187 2.16 -7.37 -23.69
CA ILE A 187 3.13 -8.18 -22.93
C ILE A 187 2.62 -8.45 -21.51
N ILE A 188 2.06 -7.45 -20.82
CA ILE A 188 1.50 -7.62 -19.48
C ILE A 188 0.31 -8.60 -19.50
N ASN A 189 -0.59 -8.44 -20.48
CA ASN A 189 -1.75 -9.32 -20.66
C ASN A 189 -1.31 -10.77 -20.95
N LEU A 190 -0.32 -10.95 -21.83
CA LEU A 190 0.30 -12.25 -22.10
C LEU A 190 0.78 -12.91 -20.81
N SER A 191 1.49 -12.18 -19.94
CA SER A 191 1.97 -12.73 -18.67
C SER A 191 0.83 -13.27 -17.79
N CYS A 192 -0.35 -12.66 -17.89
CA CYS A 192 -1.54 -13.05 -17.13
C CYS A 192 -2.36 -14.14 -17.82
N GLY A 193 -1.89 -14.71 -18.94
CA GLY A 193 -2.62 -15.71 -19.72
C GLY A 193 -3.81 -15.12 -20.48
N GLN A 194 -3.77 -13.81 -20.78
CA GLN A 194 -4.81 -13.07 -21.47
C GLN A 194 -4.33 -12.65 -22.86
N THR A 195 -5.25 -12.58 -23.82
CA THR A 195 -4.96 -12.11 -25.19
C THR A 195 -5.05 -10.59 -25.32
N GLY A 196 -5.52 -9.89 -24.28
CA GLY A 196 -5.66 -8.43 -24.25
C GLY A 196 -6.78 -7.85 -25.13
N ASN A 197 -7.28 -8.61 -26.11
CA ASN A 197 -8.40 -8.24 -26.97
C ASN A 197 -9.31 -9.45 -27.17
N LYS A 198 -10.62 -9.26 -26.97
CA LYS A 198 -11.64 -10.31 -27.14
C LYS A 198 -11.72 -10.86 -28.57
N LYS A 199 -11.22 -10.12 -29.57
CA LYS A 199 -11.16 -10.56 -30.98
C LYS A 199 -9.93 -11.42 -31.30
N ILE A 200 -8.95 -11.49 -30.39
CA ILE A 200 -7.76 -12.32 -30.58
C ILE A 200 -8.01 -13.68 -29.94
N GLU A 201 -7.93 -14.72 -30.76
CA GLU A 201 -8.32 -16.08 -30.40
C GLU A 201 -7.27 -16.78 -29.54
N SER A 202 -5.97 -16.54 -29.78
CA SER A 202 -4.88 -17.20 -29.06
C SER A 202 -3.81 -16.26 -28.50
N MET A 203 -3.02 -16.75 -27.54
CA MET A 203 -1.88 -16.00 -27.02
C MET A 203 -0.73 -15.96 -28.04
N GLU A 204 -0.64 -16.98 -28.89
CA GLU A 204 0.27 -17.10 -30.01
C GLU A 204 0.03 -15.95 -31.01
N ASP A 205 -1.23 -15.64 -31.32
CA ASP A 205 -1.59 -14.49 -32.16
C ASP A 205 -1.14 -13.17 -31.52
N THR A 206 -1.31 -13.03 -30.21
CA THR A 206 -0.88 -11.83 -29.48
C THR A 206 0.65 -11.68 -29.55
N LEU A 207 1.38 -12.79 -29.42
CA LEU A 207 2.84 -12.82 -29.52
C LEU A 207 3.32 -12.51 -30.95
N GLU A 208 2.63 -13.01 -31.97
CA GLU A 208 2.95 -12.71 -33.37
C GLU A 208 2.67 -11.24 -33.70
N ILE A 209 1.57 -10.67 -33.21
CA ILE A 209 1.30 -9.23 -33.33
C ILE A 209 2.43 -8.39 -32.73
N ILE A 210 2.93 -8.77 -31.54
CA ILE A 210 4.09 -8.08 -30.93
C ILE A 210 5.32 -8.20 -31.82
N ASN A 211 5.63 -9.41 -32.32
CA ASN A 211 6.78 -9.66 -33.18
C ASN A 211 6.74 -8.83 -34.48
N VAL A 212 5.61 -8.83 -35.18
CA VAL A 212 5.40 -8.04 -36.41
C VAL A 212 5.53 -6.54 -36.13
N THR A 213 4.93 -6.05 -35.05
CA THR A 213 4.98 -4.62 -34.69
C THR A 213 6.41 -4.18 -34.39
N LEU A 214 7.15 -4.96 -33.60
CA LEU A 214 8.56 -4.69 -33.31
C LEU A 214 9.42 -4.71 -34.59
N GLY A 215 9.15 -5.64 -35.53
CA GLY A 215 9.83 -5.67 -36.83
C GLY A 215 9.54 -4.44 -37.68
N GLY A 216 8.31 -3.92 -37.64
CA GLY A 216 7.93 -2.65 -38.27
C GLY A 216 8.72 -1.47 -37.70
N MET A 217 8.81 -1.39 -36.37
CA MET A 217 9.56 -0.32 -35.68
C MET A 217 11.06 -0.33 -36.02
N VAL A 218 11.66 -1.51 -36.19
CA VAL A 218 13.05 -1.63 -36.65
C VAL A 218 13.20 -1.09 -38.09
N LYS A 219 12.28 -1.45 -38.99
CA LYS A 219 12.29 -0.92 -40.37
C LYS A 219 12.08 0.60 -40.41
N GLY A 220 11.30 1.13 -39.48
CA GLY A 220 11.05 2.56 -39.29
C GLY A 220 12.17 3.33 -38.58
N ASN A 221 13.26 2.66 -38.17
CA ASN A 221 14.35 3.22 -37.36
C ASN A 221 13.91 3.77 -35.99
N GLU A 222 12.77 3.30 -35.45
CA GLU A 222 12.29 3.66 -34.12
C GLU A 222 12.94 2.85 -33.00
N LEU A 223 13.39 1.63 -33.34
CA LEU A 223 14.11 0.71 -32.46
C LEU A 223 15.31 0.11 -33.21
N THR A 224 16.38 -0.20 -32.49
CA THR A 224 17.44 -1.06 -33.03
C THR A 224 17.02 -2.53 -33.04
N VAL A 225 17.75 -3.37 -33.77
CA VAL A 225 17.52 -4.83 -33.79
C VAL A 225 17.69 -5.41 -32.38
N GLU A 226 18.68 -4.94 -31.62
CA GLU A 226 18.96 -5.38 -30.25
C GLU A 226 17.83 -4.97 -29.29
N GLN A 227 17.30 -3.75 -29.43
CA GLN A 227 16.17 -3.29 -28.64
C GLN A 227 14.92 -4.12 -28.93
N SER A 228 14.62 -4.38 -30.20
CA SER A 228 13.52 -5.23 -30.63
C SER A 228 13.65 -6.66 -30.07
N ALA A 229 14.84 -7.27 -30.19
CA ALA A 229 15.12 -8.60 -29.65
C ALA A 229 14.99 -8.66 -28.12
N ALA A 230 15.41 -7.62 -27.40
CA ALA A 230 15.29 -7.53 -25.95
C ALA A 230 13.81 -7.50 -25.51
N VAL A 231 12.97 -6.72 -26.19
CA VAL A 231 11.52 -6.67 -25.91
C VAL A 231 10.85 -8.00 -26.26
N LEU A 232 11.17 -8.59 -27.41
CA LEU A 232 10.62 -9.88 -27.82
C LEU A 232 11.00 -10.99 -26.82
N THR A 233 12.22 -10.95 -26.27
CA THR A 233 12.64 -11.88 -25.20
C THR A 233 11.77 -11.74 -23.94
N VAL A 234 11.39 -10.52 -23.56
CA VAL A 234 10.45 -10.31 -22.46
C VAL A 234 9.06 -10.81 -22.83
N ALA A 235 8.58 -10.57 -24.05
CA ALA A 235 7.29 -11.06 -24.53
C ALA A 235 7.20 -12.60 -24.52
N MET A 236 8.26 -13.29 -24.95
CA MET A 236 8.36 -14.75 -24.88
C MET A 236 8.27 -15.27 -23.44
N LYS A 237 8.99 -14.65 -22.50
CA LYS A 237 8.89 -14.99 -21.08
C LYS A 237 7.46 -14.77 -20.55
N ALA A 238 6.82 -13.68 -20.95
CA ALA A 238 5.43 -13.40 -20.57
C ALA A 238 4.48 -14.47 -21.10
N TYR A 239 4.60 -14.86 -22.36
CA TYR A 239 3.83 -15.96 -22.94
C TYR A 239 3.98 -17.26 -22.14
N GLU A 240 5.21 -17.66 -21.80
CA GLU A 240 5.47 -18.88 -21.01
C GLU A 240 4.87 -18.83 -19.60
N VAL A 241 4.96 -17.67 -18.94
CA VAL A 241 4.35 -17.45 -17.62
C VAL A 241 2.82 -17.53 -17.72
N GLY A 242 2.22 -16.87 -18.71
CA GLY A 242 0.78 -16.87 -18.91
C GLY A 242 0.22 -18.22 -19.30
N LYS A 243 0.94 -19.00 -20.10
CA LYS A 243 0.57 -20.37 -20.47
C LYS A 243 0.47 -21.26 -19.23
N LYS A 244 1.45 -21.15 -18.32
CA LYS A 244 1.42 -21.86 -17.02
C LYS A 244 0.27 -21.38 -16.12
N ALA A 245 -0.07 -20.10 -16.17
CA ALA A 245 -1.19 -19.55 -15.40
C ALA A 245 -2.53 -20.09 -15.90
N ARG A 246 -2.75 -20.16 -17.22
CA ARG A 246 -3.95 -20.73 -17.85
C ARG A 246 -4.18 -22.21 -17.51
N ILE A 247 -3.11 -23.00 -17.44
CA ILE A 247 -3.20 -24.43 -17.07
C ILE A 247 -3.68 -24.62 -15.61
N LYS A 248 -3.46 -23.63 -14.74
CA LYS A 248 -3.78 -23.69 -13.32
C LYS A 248 -5.13 -23.06 -12.95
N ALA A 249 -5.80 -22.40 -13.89
CA ALA A 249 -7.08 -21.72 -13.71
C ALA A 249 -8.24 -22.64 -14.10
#